data_AF-A0A2M6WSQ9-F1
#
_entry.id   AF-A0A2M6WSQ9-F1
#
_cell.length_a   1.000
_cell.length_b   1.000
_cell.length_c   1.000
_cell.angle_alpha   90.00
_cell.angle_beta   90.00
_cell.angle_gamma   90.00
#
_symmetry.space_group_name_H-M   'P 1'
#
loop_
_entity.id
_entity.type
_entity.pdbx_description
1 polymer ?
#
loop_
_entity_poly.entity_id
_entity_poly.type
_entity_poly.pdbx_seq_one_letter_code
_entity_poly.pdbx_strand_id
1 'polypeptide(L)'
;MKKINKNLLLRFVYGGVSIILLIMAISIPQLISQDQDISNFTIAKEVAQEIIIAALAACIWLAAKFYQRNLGQLKKIKKLQDNKGQLEASLSEAVKHIGSVNVQLETIKSTLSSLKDYPTSKEEFRSILKYFTERILTIAKADWVVVRILDLDKLRTLREHTETRNSQVLMRPTIDNKHLVNSKFPDYQILTSEQNNLAIKIFVAMPKTELKDEQVLIKAILNQLEMLFIIFTSKYYRDNCLKK
;
A
#
# COMPACT_ATOMS: atom_id res chain seq x y z
N MET A 1 1.02 24.65 -19.66
CA MET A 1 -0.32 24.42 -19.04
C MET A 1 -0.15 24.00 -17.59
N LYS A 2 -0.53 24.85 -16.61
CA LYS A 2 -0.43 24.55 -15.17
C LYS A 2 -1.41 23.42 -14.81
N LYS A 3 -0.89 22.32 -14.26
CA LYS A 3 -1.66 21.17 -13.77
C LYS A 3 -2.51 21.64 -12.59
N ILE A 4 -3.78 22.01 -12.83
CA ILE A 4 -4.70 22.45 -11.78
C ILE A 4 -4.82 21.31 -10.77
N ASN A 5 -4.53 21.63 -9.50
CA ASN A 5 -4.49 20.67 -8.41
C ASN A 5 -5.92 20.17 -8.15
N LYS A 6 -6.30 19.02 -8.73
CA LYS A 6 -7.66 18.46 -8.71
C LYS A 6 -8.28 18.41 -7.30
N ASN A 7 -7.46 18.26 -6.27
CA ASN A 7 -7.89 18.26 -4.87
C ASN A 7 -8.36 19.64 -4.40
N LEU A 8 -7.66 20.71 -4.78
CA LEU A 8 -8.03 22.08 -4.45
C LEU A 8 -9.34 22.45 -5.15
N LEU A 9 -9.46 22.10 -6.44
CA LEU A 9 -10.67 22.35 -7.22
C LEU A 9 -11.88 21.60 -6.67
N LEU A 10 -11.73 20.33 -6.26
CA LEU A 10 -12.82 19.55 -5.67
C LEU A 10 -13.29 20.16 -4.33
N ARG A 11 -12.37 20.66 -3.50
CA ARG A 11 -12.71 21.34 -2.23
C ARG A 11 -13.46 22.65 -2.47
N PHE A 12 -13.03 23.45 -3.45
CA PHE A 12 -13.70 24.71 -3.77
C PHE A 12 -15.08 24.50 -4.38
N VAL A 13 -15.24 23.52 -5.28
CA VAL A 13 -16.54 23.20 -5.88
C VAL A 13 -17.51 22.69 -4.81
N TYR A 14 -17.11 21.75 -3.95
CA TYR A 14 -17.99 21.25 -2.89
C TYR A 14 -18.29 22.29 -1.83
N GLY A 15 -17.30 23.10 -1.43
CA GLY A 15 -17.49 24.19 -0.49
C GLY A 15 -18.44 25.25 -1.06
N GLY A 16 -18.26 25.63 -2.32
CA GLY A 16 -19.11 26.59 -3.02
C GLY A 16 -20.55 26.12 -3.14
N VAL A 17 -20.78 24.87 -3.58
CA VAL A 17 -22.14 24.29 -3.66
C VAL A 17 -22.80 24.23 -2.29
N SER A 18 -22.06 23.88 -1.24
CA SER A 18 -22.60 23.81 0.12
C SER A 18 -22.98 25.19 0.67
N ILE A 19 -22.18 26.21 0.38
CA ILE A 19 -22.47 27.60 0.77
C ILE A 19 -23.70 28.12 0.02
N ILE A 20 -23.82 27.85 -1.28
CA ILE A 20 -24.98 28.25 -2.08
C ILE A 20 -26.27 27.59 -1.54
N LEU A 21 -26.22 26.31 -1.18
CA LEU A 21 -27.35 25.61 -0.58
C LEU A 21 -27.74 26.19 0.79
N LEU A 22 -26.74 26.61 1.59
CA LEU A 22 -26.98 27.28 2.88
C LEU A 22 -27.63 28.65 2.70
N ILE A 23 -27.16 29.43 1.73
CA ILE A 23 -27.76 30.73 1.40
C ILE A 23 -29.21 30.56 0.95
N MET A 24 -29.49 29.58 0.06
CA MET A 24 -30.88 29.27 -0.32
C MET A 24 -31.75 28.87 0.87
N ALA A 25 -31.23 28.03 1.78
CA ALA A 25 -31.97 27.60 2.97
C ALA A 25 -32.38 28.78 3.86
N ILE A 26 -31.55 29.81 3.96
CA ILE A 26 -31.81 31.03 4.75
C ILE A 26 -32.76 31.99 4.00
N SER A 27 -32.71 32.04 2.68
CA SER A 27 -33.55 32.94 1.86
C SER A 27 -34.97 32.43 1.62
N ILE A 28 -35.22 31.10 1.68
CA ILE A 28 -36.54 30.50 1.46
C ILE A 28 -37.63 31.03 2.43
N PRO A 29 -37.39 31.11 3.76
CA PRO A 29 -38.36 31.69 4.70
C PRO A 29 -38.73 33.15 4.37
N GLN A 30 -37.76 33.92 3.87
CA GLN A 30 -37.97 35.34 3.53
C GLN A 30 -38.77 35.51 2.24
N LEU A 31 -38.55 34.64 1.24
CA LEU A 31 -39.32 34.66 -0.02
C LEU A 31 -40.79 34.27 0.19
N ILE A 32 -41.07 33.31 1.06
CA ILE A 32 -42.44 32.82 1.33
C ILE A 32 -43.24 33.84 2.15
N SER A 33 -42.57 34.64 2.98
CA SER A 33 -43.21 35.65 3.84
C SER A 33 -43.73 36.88 3.09
N GLN A 34 -43.34 37.07 1.81
CA GLN A 34 -43.66 38.29 1.05
C GLN A 34 -44.97 38.21 0.25
N ASP A 35 -45.59 37.03 0.15
CA ASP A 35 -46.84 36.83 -0.60
C ASP A 35 -48.05 36.87 0.37
N GLN A 36 -48.42 38.09 0.77
CA GLN A 36 -49.59 38.40 1.59
C GLN A 36 -50.84 38.58 0.70
N ASP A 37 -51.46 37.47 0.33
CA ASP A 37 -52.91 37.37 0.25
C ASP A 37 -53.30 35.89 0.16
N ILE A 38 -54.51 35.54 0.60
CA ILE A 38 -55.10 34.19 0.68
C ILE A 38 -54.89 33.49 2.04
N SER A 39 -55.84 33.76 2.94
CA SER A 39 -55.94 33.34 4.35
C SER A 39 -56.30 31.86 4.61
N ASN A 40 -56.53 31.03 3.58
CA ASN A 40 -56.94 29.64 3.76
C ASN A 40 -55.83 28.59 3.55
N PHE A 41 -54.58 29.02 3.30
CA PHE A 41 -53.46 28.12 2.96
C PHE A 41 -52.27 28.18 3.93
N THR A 42 -52.50 28.68 5.15
CA THR A 42 -51.44 28.96 6.14
C THR A 42 -50.76 27.68 6.65
N ILE A 43 -51.53 26.62 6.94
CA ILE A 43 -51.00 25.35 7.44
C ILE A 43 -50.16 24.61 6.37
N ALA A 44 -50.55 24.71 5.10
CA ALA A 44 -49.84 24.06 4.01
C ALA A 44 -48.50 24.73 3.65
N LYS A 45 -48.39 26.06 3.85
CA LYS A 45 -47.12 26.80 3.66
C LYS A 45 -46.07 26.41 4.71
N GLU A 46 -46.49 26.22 5.96
CA GLU A 46 -45.62 25.86 7.07
C GLU A 46 -45.02 24.45 6.90
N VAL A 47 -45.88 23.48 6.55
CA VAL A 47 -45.44 22.10 6.23
C VAL A 47 -44.54 22.05 4.99
N ALA A 48 -44.82 22.85 3.95
CA ALA A 48 -43.98 22.90 2.75
C ALA A 48 -42.57 23.43 3.04
N GLN A 49 -42.45 24.44 3.92
CA GLN A 49 -41.15 24.99 4.32
C GLN A 49 -40.30 23.96 5.06
N GLU A 50 -40.90 23.20 5.99
CA GLU A 50 -40.20 22.14 6.71
C GLU A 50 -39.70 21.03 5.77
N ILE A 51 -40.50 20.65 4.77
CA ILE A 51 -40.12 19.65 3.76
C ILE A 51 -38.92 20.12 2.94
N ILE A 52 -38.88 21.40 2.53
CA ILE A 52 -37.77 21.95 1.74
C ILE A 52 -36.49 22.01 2.56
N ILE A 53 -36.57 22.43 3.83
CA ILE A 53 -35.41 22.45 4.74
C ILE A 53 -34.90 21.03 4.97
N ALA A 54 -35.79 20.05 5.18
CA ALA A 54 -35.44 18.66 5.33
C ALA A 54 -34.75 18.09 4.07
N ALA A 55 -35.24 18.43 2.88
CA ALA A 55 -34.63 18.03 1.61
C ALA A 55 -33.23 18.64 1.42
N LEU A 56 -33.04 19.92 1.78
CA LEU A 56 -31.74 20.58 1.73
C LEU A 56 -30.75 19.96 2.72
N ALA A 57 -31.18 19.65 3.94
CA ALA A 57 -30.38 18.95 4.93
C ALA A 57 -29.95 17.56 4.44
N ALA A 58 -30.85 16.82 3.78
CA ALA A 58 -30.53 15.53 3.16
C ALA A 58 -29.50 15.66 2.03
N CYS A 59 -29.60 16.69 1.19
CA CYS A 59 -28.61 17.00 0.15
C CYS A 59 -27.23 17.32 0.73
N ILE A 60 -27.16 18.14 1.79
CA ILE A 60 -25.91 18.44 2.51
C ILE A 60 -25.30 17.17 3.10
N TRP A 61 -26.12 16.32 3.72
CA TRP A 61 -25.65 15.05 4.28
C TRP A 61 -25.10 14.10 3.21
N LEU A 62 -25.78 13.97 2.06
CA LEU A 62 -25.32 13.18 0.93
C LEU A 62 -23.99 13.70 0.37
N ALA A 63 -23.87 15.02 0.19
CA ALA A 63 -22.65 15.67 -0.26
C ALA A 63 -21.48 15.43 0.72
N ALA A 64 -21.73 15.57 2.03
CA ALA A 64 -20.73 15.31 3.08
C ALA A 64 -20.28 13.84 3.09
N LYS A 65 -21.22 12.90 2.95
CA LYS A 65 -20.94 11.45 2.89
C LYS A 65 -20.09 11.10 1.66
N PHE A 66 -20.37 11.70 0.52
CA PHE A 66 -19.58 11.52 -0.69
C PHE A 66 -18.16 12.09 -0.53
N TYR A 67 -18.03 13.27 0.09
CA TYR A 67 -16.73 13.90 0.39
C TYR A 67 -15.87 13.04 1.33
N GLN A 68 -16.45 12.53 2.42
CA GLN A 68 -15.74 11.65 3.36
C GLN A 68 -15.24 10.35 2.70
N ARG A 69 -16.05 9.77 1.80
CA ARG A 69 -15.68 8.55 1.06
C ARG A 69 -14.45 8.77 0.17
N ASN A 70 -14.33 9.94 -0.45
CA ASN A 70 -13.17 10.29 -1.29
C ASN A 70 -11.91 10.62 -0.45
N LEU A 71 -12.06 11.25 0.72
CA LEU A 71 -10.92 11.49 1.63
C LEU A 71 -10.32 10.19 2.18
N GLY A 72 -11.13 9.16 2.42
CA GLY A 72 -10.66 7.85 2.87
C GLY A 72 -9.71 7.17 1.87
N GLN A 73 -9.89 7.40 0.57
CA GLN A 73 -8.99 6.88 -0.47
C GLN A 73 -7.68 7.67 -0.52
N LEU A 74 -7.74 8.99 -0.37
CA LEU A 74 -6.55 9.85 -0.37
C LEU A 74 -5.65 9.61 0.84
N LYS A 75 -6.21 9.37 2.03
CA LYS A 75 -5.43 9.00 3.22
C LYS A 75 -4.65 7.71 3.02
N LYS A 76 -5.22 6.74 2.30
CA LYS A 76 -4.54 5.48 1.98
C LYS A 76 -3.38 5.70 1.02
N ILE A 77 -3.57 6.52 -0.02
CA ILE A 77 -2.49 6.87 -0.96
C ILE A 77 -1.35 7.59 -0.24
N LYS A 78 -1.67 8.53 0.65
CA LYS A 78 -0.65 9.23 1.46
C LYS A 78 0.11 8.27 2.37
N LYS A 79 -0.58 7.35 3.04
CA LYS A 79 0.05 6.32 3.88
C LYS A 79 0.98 5.41 3.06
N LEU A 80 0.59 5.06 1.83
CA LEU A 80 1.46 4.30 0.93
C LEU A 80 2.71 5.10 0.53
N GLN A 81 2.56 6.39 0.27
CA GLN A 81 3.68 7.27 -0.09
C GLN A 81 4.65 7.50 1.08
N ASP A 82 4.13 7.69 2.30
CA ASP A 82 4.94 7.81 3.52
C ASP A 82 5.72 6.52 3.79
N ASN A 83 5.06 5.37 3.62
CA ASN A 83 5.70 4.06 3.72
C ASN A 83 6.82 3.90 2.67
N LYS A 84 6.63 4.37 1.43
CA LYS A 84 7.70 4.36 0.40
C LYS A 84 8.93 5.18 0.84
N GLY A 85 8.72 6.35 1.44
CA GLY A 85 9.83 7.17 1.95
C GLY A 85 10.59 6.49 3.10
N GLN A 86 9.85 5.86 4.01
CA GLN A 86 10.45 5.12 5.12
C GLN A 86 11.28 3.93 4.64
N LEU A 87 10.81 3.23 3.61
CA LEU A 87 11.55 2.13 2.99
C LEU A 87 12.91 2.58 2.43
N GLU A 88 12.91 3.69 1.69
CA GLU A 88 14.13 4.23 1.07
C GLU A 88 15.14 4.65 2.14
N ALA A 89 14.66 5.20 3.25
CA ALA A 89 15.49 5.58 4.40
C ALA A 89 16.12 4.37 5.09
N SER A 90 15.34 3.34 5.44
CA SER A 90 15.86 2.15 6.12
C SER A 90 16.86 1.37 5.26
N LEU A 91 16.62 1.26 3.95
CA LEU A 91 17.58 0.64 3.03
C LEU A 91 18.87 1.48 2.90
N SER A 92 18.73 2.81 2.90
CA SER A 92 19.89 3.72 2.88
C SER A 92 20.74 3.65 4.14
N GLU A 93 20.10 3.56 5.30
CA GLU A 93 20.76 3.52 6.61
C GLU A 93 21.53 2.21 6.80
N ALA A 94 20.91 1.09 6.46
CA ALA A 94 21.52 -0.23 6.45
C ALA A 94 22.83 -0.29 5.64
N VAL A 95 22.91 0.43 4.52
CA VAL A 95 24.12 0.45 3.67
C VAL A 95 25.09 1.56 4.05
N LYS A 96 24.64 2.69 4.59
CA LYS A 96 25.56 3.69 5.14
C LYS A 96 26.44 3.10 6.26
N HIS A 97 25.93 2.08 6.94
CA HIS A 97 26.68 1.29 7.91
C HIS A 97 27.77 0.38 7.28
N ILE A 98 27.75 0.16 5.96
CA ILE A 98 28.59 -0.80 5.23
C ILE A 98 29.36 -0.07 4.12
N GLY A 99 30.51 0.52 4.45
CA GLY A 99 31.26 1.47 3.63
C GLY A 99 31.76 1.03 2.23
N SER A 100 31.39 -0.15 1.70
CA SER A 100 31.82 -0.64 0.37
C SER A 100 30.68 -1.04 -0.60
N VAL A 101 29.42 -1.09 -0.16
CA VAL A 101 28.29 -1.67 -0.95
C VAL A 101 27.49 -0.63 -1.75
N ASN A 102 28.02 0.59 -1.86
CA ASN A 102 27.31 1.78 -2.35
C ASN A 102 26.74 1.64 -3.77
N VAL A 103 27.46 0.97 -4.70
CA VAL A 103 27.03 0.79 -6.11
C VAL A 103 25.87 -0.19 -6.25
N GLN A 104 25.84 -1.27 -5.46
CA GLN A 104 24.75 -2.25 -5.49
C GLN A 104 23.47 -1.67 -4.87
N LEU A 105 23.63 -0.78 -3.88
CA LEU A 105 22.52 -0.02 -3.30
C LEU A 105 21.89 0.94 -4.31
N GLU A 106 22.66 1.75 -5.03
CA GLU A 106 22.09 2.65 -6.05
C GLU A 106 21.32 1.88 -7.11
N THR A 107 21.74 0.66 -7.44
CA THR A 107 21.02 -0.22 -8.36
C THR A 107 19.71 -0.73 -7.76
N ILE A 108 19.72 -1.19 -6.50
CA ILE A 108 18.49 -1.66 -5.82
C ILE A 108 17.52 -0.49 -5.54
N LYS A 109 18.03 0.65 -5.08
CA LYS A 109 17.27 1.89 -4.88
C LYS A 109 16.70 2.38 -6.20
N SER A 110 17.51 2.54 -7.25
CA SER A 110 16.99 2.98 -8.55
C SER A 110 15.94 2.02 -9.10
N THR A 111 16.00 0.72 -8.79
CA THR A 111 14.96 -0.26 -9.18
C THR A 111 13.68 -0.12 -8.33
N LEU A 112 13.81 0.11 -7.03
CA LEU A 112 12.67 0.39 -6.13
C LEU A 112 12.03 1.77 -6.38
N SER A 113 12.85 2.75 -6.76
CA SER A 113 12.42 4.09 -7.10
C SER A 113 11.88 4.14 -8.54
N SER A 114 12.38 3.28 -9.45
CA SER A 114 11.83 3.10 -10.81
C SER A 114 10.53 2.30 -10.84
N LEU A 115 10.22 1.55 -9.78
CA LEU A 115 8.84 1.22 -9.41
C LEU A 115 8.12 2.52 -9.01
N LYS A 116 7.83 3.32 -10.04
CA LYS A 116 7.04 4.55 -9.97
C LYS A 116 5.66 4.24 -9.41
N ASP A 117 5.17 3.04 -9.71
CA ASP A 117 3.94 2.44 -9.23
C ASP A 117 4.23 1.10 -8.56
N TYR A 118 3.44 0.75 -7.54
CA TYR A 118 3.46 -0.58 -6.92
C TYR A 118 2.98 -1.64 -7.91
N PRO A 119 3.43 -2.90 -7.79
CA PRO A 119 3.02 -3.95 -8.71
C PRO A 119 1.50 -4.07 -8.78
N THR A 120 0.99 -4.08 -10.00
CA THR A 120 -0.45 -4.14 -10.32
C THR A 120 -0.86 -5.50 -10.86
N SER A 121 0.09 -6.40 -11.11
CA SER A 121 -0.21 -7.76 -11.56
C SER A 121 0.64 -8.79 -10.82
N LYS A 122 0.17 -10.04 -10.83
CA LYS A 122 0.92 -11.17 -10.27
C LYS A 122 2.25 -11.38 -10.98
N GLU A 123 2.29 -11.16 -12.30
CA GLU A 123 3.50 -11.30 -13.11
C GLU A 123 4.52 -10.21 -12.80
N GLU A 124 4.06 -8.97 -12.63
CA GLU A 124 4.92 -7.86 -12.21
C GLU A 124 5.53 -8.11 -10.82
N PHE A 125 4.72 -8.58 -9.87
CA PHE A 125 5.25 -8.98 -8.56
C PHE A 125 6.24 -10.15 -8.67
N ARG A 126 5.98 -11.15 -9.53
CA ARG A 126 6.88 -12.27 -9.76
C ARG A 126 8.24 -11.79 -10.31
N SER A 127 8.24 -10.85 -11.25
CA SER A 127 9.47 -10.26 -11.79
C SER A 127 10.27 -9.52 -10.71
N ILE A 128 9.60 -8.78 -9.84
CA ILE A 128 10.25 -8.10 -8.71
C ILE A 128 10.84 -9.10 -7.73
N LEU A 129 10.08 -10.15 -7.37
CA LEU A 129 10.55 -11.21 -6.48
C LEU A 129 11.77 -11.93 -7.06
N LYS A 130 11.75 -12.24 -8.36
CA LYS A 130 12.90 -12.81 -9.09
C LYS A 130 14.13 -11.90 -8.98
N TYR A 131 13.97 -10.63 -9.36
CA TYR A 131 15.05 -9.64 -9.30
C TYR A 131 15.71 -9.56 -7.92
N PHE A 132 14.93 -9.46 -6.85
CA PHE A 132 15.48 -9.41 -5.50
C PHE A 132 16.17 -10.71 -5.09
N THR A 133 15.63 -11.85 -5.53
CA THR A 133 16.26 -13.16 -5.26
C THR A 133 17.63 -13.27 -5.94
N GLU A 134 17.76 -12.81 -7.18
CA GLU A 134 19.05 -12.73 -7.89
C GLU A 134 20.05 -11.81 -7.18
N ARG A 135 19.58 -10.68 -6.64
CA ARG A 135 20.41 -9.76 -5.85
C ARG A 135 20.86 -10.39 -4.54
N ILE A 136 19.98 -11.06 -3.82
CA ILE A 136 20.33 -11.79 -2.59
C ILE A 136 21.37 -12.87 -2.89
N LEU A 137 21.22 -13.63 -3.97
CA LEU A 137 22.21 -14.62 -4.41
C LEU A 137 23.60 -14.00 -4.66
N THR A 138 23.64 -12.80 -5.24
CA THR A 138 24.87 -12.06 -5.49
C THR A 138 25.51 -11.57 -4.19
N ILE A 139 24.72 -10.97 -3.30
CA ILE A 139 25.16 -10.42 -2.00
C ILE A 139 25.67 -11.54 -1.08
N ALA A 140 24.90 -12.62 -0.97
CA ALA A 140 25.23 -13.75 -0.12
C ALA A 140 26.41 -14.58 -0.63
N LYS A 141 26.86 -14.34 -1.88
CA LYS A 141 27.88 -15.12 -2.59
C LYS A 141 27.62 -16.64 -2.52
N ALA A 142 26.34 -17.01 -2.50
CA ALA A 142 25.90 -18.39 -2.35
C ALA A 142 25.72 -19.06 -3.72
N ASP A 143 25.66 -20.40 -3.70
CA ASP A 143 25.37 -21.21 -4.89
C ASP A 143 23.88 -21.22 -5.23
N TRP A 144 23.02 -21.10 -4.22
CA TRP A 144 21.58 -21.02 -4.41
C TRP A 144 20.91 -20.22 -3.30
N VAL A 145 19.73 -19.66 -3.61
CA VAL A 145 18.88 -18.93 -2.69
C VAL A 145 17.42 -19.27 -2.98
N VAL A 146 16.65 -19.51 -1.91
CA VAL A 146 15.19 -19.64 -1.95
C VAL A 146 14.58 -18.51 -1.16
N VAL A 147 13.76 -17.68 -1.81
CA VAL A 147 12.93 -16.66 -1.15
C VAL A 147 11.50 -17.17 -1.08
N ARG A 148 10.93 -17.20 0.13
CA ARG A 148 9.58 -17.70 0.38
C ARG A 148 8.77 -16.69 1.19
N ILE A 149 7.56 -16.40 0.72
CA ILE A 149 6.57 -15.59 1.41
C ILE A 149 5.57 -16.53 2.08
N LEU A 150 5.49 -16.46 3.41
CA LEU A 150 4.64 -17.32 4.23
C LEU A 150 3.51 -16.53 4.90
N ASP A 151 2.33 -17.15 4.94
CA ASP A 151 1.27 -16.84 5.90
C ASP A 151 1.57 -17.64 7.18
N LEU A 152 1.88 -16.93 8.27
CA LEU A 152 2.24 -17.51 9.56
C LEU A 152 1.05 -18.17 10.26
N ASP A 153 -0.17 -17.67 10.06
CA ASP A 153 -1.37 -18.22 10.70
C ASP A 153 -1.69 -19.60 10.14
N LYS A 154 -1.51 -19.76 8.82
CA LYS A 154 -1.83 -21.01 8.09
C LYS A 154 -0.60 -21.85 7.77
N LEU A 155 0.60 -21.37 8.10
CA LEU A 155 1.89 -21.92 7.69
C LEU A 155 1.93 -22.24 6.18
N ARG A 156 1.30 -21.38 5.37
CA ARG A 156 1.11 -21.62 3.94
C ARG A 156 2.04 -20.75 3.12
N THR A 157 2.66 -21.36 2.11
CA THR A 157 3.42 -20.63 1.10
C THR A 157 2.48 -19.84 0.20
N LEU A 158 2.62 -18.52 0.22
CA LEU A 158 1.87 -17.61 -0.65
C LEU A 158 2.60 -17.44 -1.98
N ARG A 159 3.92 -17.28 -1.93
CA ARG A 159 4.82 -17.15 -3.09
C ARG A 159 6.19 -17.74 -2.74
N GLU A 160 6.86 -18.26 -3.75
CA GLU A 160 8.23 -18.76 -3.66
C GLU A 160 8.94 -18.41 -4.96
N HIS A 161 10.22 -18.06 -4.85
CA HIS A 161 11.13 -17.97 -5.97
C HIS A 161 12.50 -18.52 -5.57
N THR A 162 13.17 -19.12 -6.54
CA THR A 162 14.44 -19.81 -6.32
C THR A 162 15.41 -19.43 -7.42
N GLU A 163 16.65 -19.10 -7.05
CA GLU A 163 17.73 -18.82 -7.98
C GLU A 163 18.98 -19.62 -7.65
N THR A 164 19.76 -19.91 -8.70
CA THR A 164 21.02 -20.68 -8.64
C THR A 164 22.12 -20.00 -9.40
N ARG A 165 23.35 -20.11 -8.90
CA ARG A 165 24.54 -19.73 -9.64
C ARG A 165 24.82 -20.77 -10.73
N ASN A 166 25.13 -20.29 -11.93
CA ASN A 166 25.55 -21.13 -13.08
C ASN A 166 24.54 -22.22 -13.50
N SER A 167 23.24 -22.02 -13.27
CA SER A 167 22.18 -22.96 -13.70
C SER A 167 22.38 -24.40 -13.21
N GLN A 168 23.09 -24.60 -12.10
CA GLN A 168 23.23 -25.93 -11.52
C GLN A 168 21.84 -26.46 -11.15
N VAL A 169 21.58 -27.73 -11.49
CA VAL A 169 20.33 -28.42 -11.14
C VAL A 169 20.24 -28.45 -9.62
N LEU A 170 19.44 -27.53 -9.07
CA LEU A 170 19.11 -27.52 -7.66
C LEU A 170 18.43 -28.85 -7.34
N MET A 171 19.07 -29.68 -6.53
CA MET A 171 18.30 -30.56 -5.64
C MET A 171 17.54 -29.62 -4.72
N ARG A 172 16.32 -29.25 -5.14
CA ARG A 172 15.43 -28.31 -4.45
C ARG A 172 15.37 -28.75 -3.00
N PRO A 173 15.99 -28.02 -2.05
CA PRO A 173 15.94 -28.42 -0.66
C PRO A 173 14.45 -28.40 -0.29
N THR A 174 13.92 -29.55 0.10
CA THR A 174 12.51 -29.69 0.47
C THR A 174 12.37 -29.13 1.88
N ILE A 175 12.46 -27.81 2.00
CA ILE A 175 12.38 -27.11 3.27
C ILE A 175 10.90 -26.98 3.64
N ASP A 176 10.46 -27.60 4.73
CA ASP A 176 9.11 -27.42 5.25
C ASP A 176 8.96 -26.02 5.87
N ASN A 177 7.74 -25.47 5.81
CA ASN A 177 7.42 -24.17 6.39
C ASN A 177 7.60 -24.16 7.91
N LYS A 178 7.34 -25.29 8.59
CA LYS A 178 7.61 -25.43 10.03
C LYS A 178 9.09 -25.26 10.36
N HIS A 179 9.97 -25.75 9.49
CA HIS A 179 11.41 -25.63 9.67
C HIS A 179 11.91 -24.20 9.44
N LEU A 180 11.32 -23.48 8.48
CA LEU A 180 11.60 -22.06 8.26
C LEU A 180 11.22 -21.21 9.49
N VAL A 181 10.01 -21.40 10.01
CA VAL A 181 9.52 -20.62 11.17
C VAL A 181 10.32 -20.90 12.43
N ASN A 182 10.70 -22.16 12.66
CA ASN A 182 11.46 -22.54 13.85
C ASN A 182 12.97 -22.25 13.75
N SER A 183 13.47 -21.79 12.59
CA SER A 183 14.89 -21.46 12.33
C SER A 183 15.88 -22.57 12.71
N LYS A 184 15.44 -23.82 12.76
CA LYS A 184 16.25 -24.98 13.11
C LYS A 184 16.47 -25.83 11.87
N PHE A 185 17.54 -25.54 11.14
CA PHE A 185 18.06 -26.42 10.10
C PHE A 185 19.59 -26.38 10.12
N PRO A 186 20.28 -27.53 10.31
CA PRO A 186 21.73 -27.56 10.44
C PRO A 186 22.46 -27.24 9.12
N ASP A 187 21.83 -27.46 7.96
CA ASP A 187 22.50 -27.37 6.67
C ASP A 187 22.32 -26.02 5.97
N TYR A 188 21.40 -25.18 6.47
CA TYR A 188 21.02 -23.93 5.82
C TYR A 188 21.10 -22.75 6.78
N GLN A 189 21.44 -21.59 6.24
CA GLN A 189 21.25 -20.31 6.90
C GLN A 189 19.89 -19.75 6.49
N ILE A 190 19.08 -19.42 7.48
CA ILE A 190 17.75 -18.84 7.28
C ILE A 190 17.78 -17.40 7.78
N LEU A 191 17.42 -16.48 6.89
CA LEU A 191 17.18 -15.07 7.23
C LEU A 191 15.71 -14.76 7.06
N THR A 192 15.17 -13.91 7.91
CA THR A 192 13.76 -13.52 7.86
C THR A 192 13.64 -12.01 7.85
N SER A 193 12.53 -11.52 7.33
CA SER A 193 12.11 -10.15 7.62
C SER A 193 11.89 -9.96 9.14
N GLU A 194 12.01 -8.73 9.62
CA GLU A 194 12.10 -8.41 11.05
C GLU A 194 10.76 -7.99 11.65
N GLN A 195 9.79 -7.60 10.81
CA GLN A 195 8.47 -7.21 11.27
C GLN A 195 7.73 -8.43 11.84
N ASN A 196 7.24 -8.30 13.09
CA ASN A 196 6.55 -9.38 13.81
C ASN A 196 5.05 -9.09 14.02
N ASN A 197 4.60 -7.91 13.62
CA ASN A 197 3.22 -7.43 13.79
C ASN A 197 2.27 -7.88 12.67
N LEU A 198 2.74 -8.74 11.78
CA LEU A 198 2.04 -9.16 10.57
C LEU A 198 2.03 -10.68 10.47
N ALA A 199 0.89 -11.23 10.04
CA ALA A 199 0.75 -12.66 9.76
C ALA A 199 1.48 -13.08 8.48
N ILE A 200 2.15 -12.16 7.77
CA ILE A 200 2.93 -12.46 6.58
C ILE A 200 4.40 -12.24 6.90
N LYS A 201 5.25 -13.19 6.53
CA LYS A 201 6.70 -13.08 6.76
C LYS A 201 7.48 -13.64 5.58
N ILE A 202 8.60 -13.02 5.26
CA ILE A 202 9.47 -13.45 4.17
C ILE A 202 10.72 -14.12 4.73
N PHE A 203 11.02 -15.28 4.18
CA PHE A 203 12.17 -16.10 4.53
C PHE A 203 13.10 -16.21 3.32
N VAL A 204 14.38 -16.13 3.59
CA VAL A 204 15.45 -16.56 2.69
C VAL A 204 16.09 -17.79 3.29
N ALA A 205 16.23 -18.85 2.50
CA ALA A 205 17.07 -20.00 2.82
C ALA A 205 18.20 -20.10 1.80
N MET A 206 19.40 -20.38 2.28
CA MET A 206 20.62 -20.53 1.48
C MET A 206 21.63 -21.44 2.20
N PRO A 207 22.68 -21.92 1.52
CA PRO A 207 23.81 -22.59 2.17
C PRO A 207 24.39 -21.74 3.29
N LYS A 208 24.97 -22.39 4.31
CA LYS A 208 25.73 -21.67 5.33
C LYS A 208 26.89 -20.92 4.69
N THR A 209 26.83 -19.60 4.77
CA THR A 209 27.93 -18.71 4.37
C THR A 209 28.25 -17.76 5.52
N GLU A 210 29.50 -17.29 5.59
CA GLU A 210 29.87 -16.25 6.55
C GLU A 210 29.30 -14.91 6.10
N LEU A 211 28.10 -14.60 6.57
CA LEU A 211 27.45 -13.30 6.36
C LEU A 211 27.67 -12.46 7.61
N LYS A 212 28.45 -11.39 7.50
CA LYS A 212 28.58 -10.40 8.57
C LYS A 212 27.70 -9.21 8.22
N ASP A 213 28.24 -8.28 7.46
CA ASP A 213 27.56 -7.04 7.09
C ASP A 213 26.50 -7.28 6.00
N GLU A 214 26.71 -8.29 5.16
CA GLU A 214 25.78 -8.71 4.10
C GLU A 214 24.41 -9.12 4.65
N GLN A 215 24.36 -9.64 5.88
CA GLN A 215 23.13 -10.02 6.53
C GLN A 215 22.18 -8.83 6.70
N VAL A 216 22.72 -7.66 7.05
CA VAL A 216 21.94 -6.42 7.25
C VAL A 216 21.29 -6.00 5.93
N LEU A 217 22.03 -6.09 4.82
CA LEU A 217 21.50 -5.76 3.49
C LEU A 217 20.42 -6.75 3.03
N ILE A 218 20.63 -8.05 3.22
CA ILE A 218 19.64 -9.07 2.86
C ILE A 218 18.36 -8.88 3.69
N LYS A 219 18.48 -8.63 4.99
CA LYS A 219 17.34 -8.31 5.86
C LYS A 219 16.59 -7.07 5.42
N ALA A 220 17.31 -6.01 5.03
CA ALA A 220 16.67 -4.81 4.49
C ALA A 220 15.85 -5.17 3.24
N ILE A 221 16.41 -5.93 2.29
CA ILE A 221 15.68 -6.42 1.11
C ILE A 221 14.45 -7.24 1.49
N LEU A 222 14.55 -8.12 2.48
CA LEU A 222 13.41 -8.94 2.94
C LEU A 222 12.28 -8.08 3.49
N ASN A 223 12.61 -7.07 4.31
CA ASN A 223 11.64 -6.10 4.81
C ASN A 223 10.97 -5.32 3.66
N GLN A 224 11.73 -4.96 2.61
CA GLN A 224 11.18 -4.31 1.42
C GLN A 224 10.16 -5.19 0.70
N LEU A 225 10.53 -6.44 0.43
CA LEU A 225 9.67 -7.40 -0.23
C LEU A 225 8.39 -7.68 0.58
N GLU A 226 8.50 -7.72 1.91
CA GLU A 226 7.36 -7.95 2.80
C GLU A 226 6.34 -6.82 2.66
N MET A 227 6.82 -5.58 2.78
CA MET A 227 5.93 -4.42 2.65
C MET A 227 5.32 -4.33 1.26
N LEU A 228 6.11 -4.61 0.20
CA LEU A 228 5.63 -4.63 -1.17
C LEU A 228 4.51 -5.65 -1.37
N PHE A 229 4.69 -6.86 -0.82
CA PHE A 229 3.70 -7.92 -0.91
C PHE A 229 2.42 -7.57 -0.14
N ILE A 230 2.53 -6.95 1.03
CA ILE A 230 1.36 -6.46 1.80
C ILE A 230 0.60 -5.40 1.01
N ILE A 231 1.31 -4.47 0.38
CA ILE A 231 0.68 -3.43 -0.44
C ILE A 231 -0.05 -4.06 -1.63
N PHE A 232 0.63 -4.95 -2.35
CA PHE A 232 0.08 -5.70 -3.49
C PHE A 232 -1.17 -6.51 -3.11
N THR A 233 -1.17 -7.13 -1.93
CA THR A 233 -2.30 -7.95 -1.45
C THR A 233 -3.39 -7.17 -0.74
N SER A 234 -3.14 -5.89 -0.41
CA SER A 234 -4.11 -5.04 0.26
C SER A 234 -5.39 -4.88 -0.58
N LYS A 235 -6.52 -4.69 0.11
CA LYS A 235 -7.86 -4.60 -0.50
C LYS A 235 -7.96 -3.60 -1.66
N TYR A 236 -7.13 -2.55 -1.66
CA TYR A 236 -7.08 -1.55 -2.73
C TYR A 236 -6.56 -2.10 -4.07
N TYR A 237 -5.62 -3.04 -4.04
CA TYR A 237 -5.09 -3.72 -5.23
C TYR A 237 -5.91 -4.98 -5.57
N ARG A 238 -6.51 -5.65 -4.56
CA ARG A 238 -7.37 -6.82 -4.78
C ARG A 238 -8.52 -6.55 -5.77
N ASP A 239 -9.15 -5.37 -5.72
CA ASP A 239 -10.29 -5.03 -6.58
C ASP A 239 -9.89 -4.69 -8.04
N ASN A 240 -8.63 -4.31 -8.27
CA ASN A 240 -8.10 -3.98 -9.61
C ASN A 240 -7.32 -5.14 -10.25
N CYS A 241 -6.66 -5.99 -9.46
CA CYS A 241 -5.82 -7.10 -9.94
C CYS A 241 -6.61 -8.40 -10.22
N LEU A 242 -7.84 -8.54 -9.70
CA LEU A 242 -8.68 -9.75 -9.86
C LEU A 242 -9.83 -9.56 -10.86
N LYS A 243 -9.89 -8.43 -11.56
CA LYS A 243 -10.86 -8.16 -12.63
C LYS A 243 -10.34 -8.45 -14.04
N LYS A 244 -9.20 -9.12 -14.18
CA LYS A 244 -8.70 -9.62 -15.46
C LYS A 244 -8.21 -11.05 -15.31
#